data_AF-A0A3L7P8R7-F1
#
_entry.id   AF-A0A3L7P8R7-F1
#
_cell.length_a   1.000
_cell.length_b   1.000
_cell.length_c   1.000
_cell.angle_alpha   90.00
_cell.angle_beta   90.00
_cell.angle_gamma   90.00
#
_symmetry.space_group_name_H-M   'P 1'
#
loop_
_entity.id
_entity.type
_entity.pdbx_description
1 polymer ?
#
loop_
_entity_poly.entity_id
_entity_poly.type
_entity_poly.pdbx_seq_one_letter_code
_entity_poly.pdbx_strand_id
1 'polypeptide(L)'
;MKIRYLLEDFRVDEVPALPRGHGPFALYRLKKTGWTTPDAIDLVLQAWKTPWEAVSFGGLKDRHAITTQHFTIHGGKGGNLGRLREPGVSVEFIGHITQPFTSQNIDSNRFRLVLRDIPASNRQTLEEALEQVGLTGLPNYFDDQRFGSVHSLEEGFVGLHLVKGAFDKALRLALAGTYSHDSAPTKAEKKTLLDHWGDWQYLLDNLPRSHARSLCAYLRDHPTKFRGAMERLRPELKGLYLAAYQSWIWNQGLALWLTENAPASDLIPLPGRLFAWPAPLRLQGSWAEQWRSKQLTLPCRRAHLPADHPDRGLFDRILAKDDLKLDDLRVPGTRELFFSRGFRPVLLPVSELRATWKPDDQHPGQLAAELDFRLPRSSYATMLVKRLQAATGGQTTETVEETADTASE
;
A
#
# COMPACT_ATOMS: atom_id res chain seq x y z
N MET A 1 22.67 3.07 -4.32
CA MET A 1 21.64 2.21 -4.95
C MET A 1 20.31 2.93 -4.99
N LYS A 2 19.73 3.03 -6.19
CA LYS A 2 18.49 3.74 -6.50
C LYS A 2 17.48 2.82 -7.18
N ILE A 3 16.20 3.08 -6.99
CA ILE A 3 15.09 2.43 -7.71
C ILE A 3 14.24 3.48 -8.40
N ARG A 4 13.48 3.03 -9.42
CA ARG A 4 12.55 3.88 -10.18
C ARG A 4 13.23 5.11 -10.78
N TYR A 5 14.50 5.01 -11.17
CA TYR A 5 15.24 6.13 -11.76
C TYR A 5 14.66 6.51 -13.13
N LEU A 6 14.35 5.52 -13.96
CA LEU A 6 13.53 5.63 -15.16
C LEU A 6 12.17 4.95 -14.97
N LEU A 7 11.15 5.37 -15.70
CA LEU A 7 9.83 4.69 -15.70
C LEU A 7 9.93 3.20 -16.09
N GLU A 8 10.87 2.88 -16.98
CA GLU A 8 11.10 1.52 -17.47
C GLU A 8 11.81 0.60 -16.47
N ASP A 9 12.44 1.18 -15.43
CA ASP A 9 13.13 0.46 -14.37
C ASP A 9 12.16 -0.22 -13.41
N PHE A 10 10.85 0.03 -13.51
CA PHE A 10 9.86 -0.59 -12.66
C PHE A 10 8.68 -1.08 -13.50
N ARG A 11 8.63 -2.40 -13.69
CA ARG A 11 7.56 -3.06 -14.45
C ARG A 11 6.82 -4.05 -13.57
N VAL A 12 5.50 -4.02 -13.67
CA VAL A 12 4.62 -4.91 -12.91
C VAL A 12 3.58 -5.52 -13.84
N ASP A 13 3.64 -6.83 -14.02
CA ASP A 13 2.66 -7.58 -14.80
C ASP A 13 1.81 -8.42 -13.86
N GLU A 14 0.51 -8.15 -13.84
CA GLU A 14 -0.45 -8.95 -13.10
C GLU A 14 -0.66 -10.31 -13.76
N VAL A 15 -0.52 -11.39 -12.98
CA VAL A 15 -0.76 -12.76 -13.40
C VAL A 15 -2.14 -13.18 -12.89
N PRO A 16 -3.16 -13.25 -13.77
CA PRO A 16 -4.52 -13.53 -13.34
C PRO A 16 -4.78 -15.03 -13.18
N ALA A 17 -5.55 -15.39 -12.15
CA ALA A 17 -6.25 -16.67 -12.04
C ALA A 17 -7.67 -16.51 -12.60
N LEU A 18 -7.79 -16.65 -13.93
CA LEU A 18 -9.04 -16.34 -14.62
C LEU A 18 -10.14 -17.40 -14.36
N PRO A 19 -11.34 -16.99 -13.93
CA PRO A 19 -12.48 -17.89 -13.92
C PRO A 19 -12.87 -18.22 -15.37
N ARG A 20 -12.97 -19.51 -15.69
CA ARG A 20 -13.42 -19.98 -17.01
C ARG A 20 -14.92 -19.77 -17.17
N GLY A 21 -15.37 -19.38 -18.36
CA GLY A 21 -16.79 -19.35 -18.73
C GLY A 21 -17.15 -18.15 -19.61
N HIS A 22 -18.43 -18.05 -19.99
CA HIS A 22 -19.02 -16.87 -20.62
C HIS A 22 -20.02 -16.24 -19.67
N GLY A 23 -19.92 -14.94 -19.45
CA GLY A 23 -20.81 -14.21 -18.56
C GLY A 23 -20.89 -12.73 -18.90
N PRO A 24 -21.60 -11.92 -18.08
CA PRO A 24 -21.91 -10.55 -18.43
C PRO A 24 -20.70 -9.60 -18.30
N PHE A 25 -19.56 -10.06 -17.79
CA PHE A 25 -18.39 -9.21 -17.55
C PHE A 25 -17.39 -9.34 -18.70
N ALA A 26 -17.19 -8.28 -19.47
CA ALA A 26 -16.13 -8.22 -20.47
C ALA A 26 -14.80 -7.93 -19.78
N LEU A 27 -13.84 -8.85 -19.89
CA LEU A 27 -12.50 -8.77 -19.33
C LEU A 27 -11.53 -8.12 -20.32
N TYR A 28 -10.76 -7.17 -19.80
CA TYR A 28 -9.76 -6.45 -20.55
C TYR A 28 -8.41 -6.48 -19.83
N ARG A 29 -7.34 -6.47 -20.63
CA ARG A 29 -5.96 -6.23 -20.19
C ARG A 29 -5.62 -4.78 -20.45
N LEU A 30 -5.30 -4.05 -19.39
CA LEU A 30 -4.86 -2.65 -19.42
C LEU A 30 -3.34 -2.61 -19.20
N LYS A 31 -2.62 -2.10 -20.19
CA LYS A 31 -1.22 -1.71 -20.04
C LYS A 31 -1.13 -0.19 -19.96
N LYS A 32 -0.49 0.32 -18.92
CA LYS A 32 -0.31 1.76 -18.68
C LYS A 32 1.16 2.10 -18.37
N THR A 33 1.60 3.29 -18.78
CA THR A 33 2.95 3.84 -18.53
C THR A 33 2.82 5.27 -18.03
N GLY A 34 3.24 5.56 -16.80
CA GLY A 34 3.18 6.93 -16.26
C GLY A 34 1.79 7.37 -15.77
N TRP A 35 0.82 6.46 -15.71
CA TRP A 35 -0.57 6.73 -15.31
C TRP A 35 -0.93 6.04 -14.00
N THR A 36 -1.77 6.65 -13.17
CA THR A 36 -2.43 5.93 -12.08
C THR A 36 -3.48 4.96 -12.66
N THR A 37 -3.89 3.96 -11.88
CA THR A 37 -4.98 3.07 -12.30
C THR A 37 -6.31 3.80 -12.51
N PRO A 38 -6.76 4.69 -11.58
CA PRO A 38 -8.01 5.42 -11.78
C PRO A 38 -7.99 6.31 -13.02
N ASP A 39 -6.94 7.10 -13.24
CA ASP A 39 -6.85 8.00 -14.41
C ASP A 39 -6.89 7.21 -15.72
N ALA A 40 -6.15 6.11 -15.80
CA ALA A 40 -6.12 5.27 -16.99
C ALA A 40 -7.49 4.61 -17.27
N ILE A 41 -8.22 4.23 -16.22
CA ILE A 41 -9.60 3.70 -16.38
C ILE A 41 -10.55 4.83 -16.78
N ASP A 42 -10.44 6.02 -16.19
CA ASP A 42 -11.32 7.15 -16.52
C ASP A 42 -11.25 7.48 -18.02
N LEU A 43 -10.04 7.55 -18.58
CA LEU A 43 -9.82 7.74 -20.01
C LEU A 43 -10.54 6.71 -20.87
N VAL A 44 -10.50 5.43 -20.45
CA VAL A 44 -11.19 4.34 -21.13
C VAL A 44 -12.71 4.52 -21.06
N LEU A 45 -13.23 4.85 -19.88
CA LEU A 45 -14.66 5.01 -19.66
C LEU A 45 -15.25 6.22 -20.37
N GLN A 46 -14.54 7.34 -20.38
CA GLN A 46 -14.93 8.53 -21.16
C GLN A 46 -14.97 8.22 -22.65
N ALA A 47 -13.92 7.57 -23.18
CA ALA A 47 -13.86 7.18 -24.60
C ALA A 47 -15.00 6.22 -24.99
N TRP A 48 -15.40 5.33 -24.08
CA TRP A 48 -16.39 4.28 -24.34
C TRP A 48 -17.80 4.62 -23.82
N LYS A 49 -17.98 5.80 -23.24
CA LYS A 49 -19.24 6.26 -22.61
C LYS A 49 -19.79 5.22 -21.62
N THR A 50 -18.91 4.66 -20.81
CA THR A 50 -19.24 3.62 -19.81
C THR A 50 -19.25 4.25 -18.40
N PRO A 51 -20.24 3.95 -17.56
CA PRO A 51 -20.26 4.43 -16.19
C PRO A 51 -19.22 3.71 -15.31
N TRP A 52 -18.67 4.43 -14.31
CA TRP A 52 -17.68 3.90 -13.37
C TRP A 52 -18.19 2.69 -12.57
N GLU A 53 -19.48 2.68 -12.25
CA GLU A 53 -20.16 1.63 -11.49
C GLU A 53 -20.16 0.27 -12.20
N ALA A 54 -19.97 0.27 -13.54
CA ALA A 54 -19.87 -0.95 -14.32
C ALA A 54 -18.46 -1.58 -14.25
N VAL A 55 -17.47 -0.89 -13.69
CA VAL A 55 -16.06 -1.32 -13.72
C VAL A 55 -15.65 -2.01 -12.42
N SER A 56 -14.87 -3.07 -12.56
CA SER A 56 -14.14 -3.70 -11.44
C SER A 56 -12.72 -4.03 -11.86
N PHE A 57 -11.74 -3.88 -10.96
CA PHE A 57 -10.34 -4.19 -11.21
C PHE A 57 -9.64 -4.75 -9.96
N GLY A 58 -8.49 -5.40 -10.16
CA GLY A 58 -7.83 -6.18 -9.11
C GLY A 58 -7.09 -5.38 -8.03
N GLY A 59 -6.82 -4.11 -8.28
CA GLY A 59 -6.14 -3.21 -7.35
C GLY A 59 -5.43 -2.07 -8.08
N LEU A 60 -4.90 -1.13 -7.31
CA LEU A 60 -4.11 -0.01 -7.83
C LEU A 60 -2.70 -0.50 -8.20
N LYS A 61 -2.13 0.09 -9.25
CA LYS A 61 -0.73 -0.09 -9.64
C LYS A 61 -0.03 1.27 -9.71
N ASP A 62 1.26 1.29 -9.41
CA ASP A 62 2.08 2.50 -9.37
C ASP A 62 1.98 3.35 -10.64
N ARG A 63 2.00 4.68 -10.46
CA ARG A 63 2.07 5.66 -11.56
C ARG A 63 3.42 5.64 -12.24
N HIS A 64 4.49 5.64 -11.46
CA HIS A 64 5.89 5.68 -11.91
C HIS A 64 6.41 4.29 -12.31
N ALA A 65 5.66 3.64 -13.19
CA ALA A 65 5.91 2.27 -13.62
C ALA A 65 5.28 1.98 -14.98
N ILE A 66 5.75 0.92 -15.62
CA ILE A 66 5.05 0.25 -16.72
C ILE A 66 4.25 -0.90 -16.11
N THR A 67 2.93 -0.84 -16.17
CA THR A 67 2.10 -1.84 -15.47
C THR A 67 1.08 -2.46 -16.39
N THR A 68 0.94 -3.78 -16.30
CA THR A 68 -0.13 -4.55 -16.94
C THR A 68 -1.07 -5.07 -15.86
N GLN A 69 -2.36 -4.79 -15.98
CA GLN A 69 -3.40 -5.21 -15.04
C GLN A 69 -4.68 -5.61 -15.78
N HIS A 70 -5.63 -6.22 -15.06
CA HIS A 70 -6.92 -6.61 -15.62
C HIS A 70 -8.06 -5.83 -14.97
N PHE A 71 -9.09 -5.59 -15.78
CA PHE A 71 -10.35 -5.02 -15.33
C PHE A 71 -11.52 -5.62 -16.11
N THR A 72 -12.71 -5.54 -15.54
CA THR A 72 -13.96 -5.96 -16.18
C THR A 72 -14.94 -4.81 -16.31
N ILE A 73 -15.73 -4.84 -17.37
CA ILE A 73 -16.94 -4.02 -17.53
C ILE A 73 -18.17 -4.92 -17.51
N HIS A 74 -19.07 -4.70 -16.56
CA HIS A 74 -20.36 -5.36 -16.51
C HIS A 74 -21.26 -4.90 -17.69
N GLY A 75 -21.83 -5.85 -18.43
CA GLY A 75 -22.59 -5.57 -19.65
C GLY A 75 -21.73 -5.13 -20.84
N GLY A 76 -20.40 -5.23 -20.73
CA GLY A 76 -19.49 -4.84 -21.80
C GLY A 76 -19.66 -5.71 -23.05
N LYS A 77 -19.74 -5.07 -24.22
CA LYS A 77 -19.94 -5.76 -25.51
C LYS A 77 -18.73 -6.57 -25.99
N GLY A 78 -17.57 -6.39 -25.35
CA GLY A 78 -16.31 -6.99 -25.78
C GLY A 78 -15.72 -6.34 -27.03
N GLY A 79 -14.61 -6.91 -27.51
CA GLY A 79 -13.88 -6.44 -28.71
C GLY A 79 -13.00 -5.21 -28.49
N ASN A 80 -12.31 -4.78 -29.56
CA ASN A 80 -11.54 -3.54 -29.57
C ASN A 80 -12.49 -2.34 -29.65
N LEU A 81 -12.94 -1.88 -28.50
CA LEU A 81 -13.75 -0.66 -28.35
C LEU A 81 -12.90 0.56 -28.72
N GLY A 82 -12.69 0.81 -30.01
CA GLY A 82 -11.92 1.95 -30.51
C GLY A 82 -10.42 1.94 -30.14
N ARG A 83 -9.63 2.68 -30.92
CA ARG A 83 -8.22 2.90 -30.59
C ARG A 83 -8.14 4.05 -29.59
N LEU A 84 -7.79 3.76 -28.34
CA LEU A 84 -7.36 4.80 -27.41
C LEU A 84 -6.19 5.54 -28.06
N ARG A 85 -6.32 6.86 -28.23
CA ARG A 85 -5.28 7.69 -28.83
C ARG A 85 -4.26 8.18 -27.79
N GLU A 86 -4.51 7.90 -26.52
CA GLU A 86 -3.69 8.39 -25.42
C GLU A 86 -2.34 7.66 -25.34
N PRO A 87 -1.22 8.39 -25.43
CA PRO A 87 0.10 7.81 -25.25
C PRO A 87 0.24 7.09 -23.91
N GLY A 88 0.85 5.91 -23.95
CA GLY A 88 1.16 5.15 -22.74
C GLY A 88 -0.02 4.36 -22.17
N VAL A 89 -1.22 4.38 -22.76
CA VAL A 89 -2.36 3.54 -22.37
C VAL A 89 -2.78 2.64 -23.54
N SER A 90 -2.89 1.34 -23.29
CA SER A 90 -3.44 0.40 -24.27
C SER A 90 -4.34 -0.61 -23.58
N VAL A 91 -5.48 -0.91 -24.20
CA VAL A 91 -6.46 -1.87 -23.70
C VAL A 91 -6.70 -2.95 -24.74
N GLU A 92 -6.72 -4.19 -24.29
CA GLU A 92 -6.96 -5.37 -25.10
C GLU A 92 -8.10 -6.20 -24.51
N PHE A 93 -9.07 -6.57 -25.33
CA PHE A 93 -10.14 -7.47 -24.91
C PHE A 93 -9.64 -8.91 -24.85
N ILE A 94 -9.86 -9.59 -23.72
CA ILE A 94 -9.46 -10.99 -23.53
C ILE A 94 -10.64 -11.93 -23.77
N GLY A 95 -11.83 -11.57 -23.28
CA GLY A 95 -13.00 -12.44 -23.33
C GLY A 95 -14.05 -12.02 -22.31
N HIS A 96 -15.10 -12.82 -22.20
CA HIS A 96 -16.11 -12.65 -21.16
C HIS A 96 -15.84 -13.59 -20.00
N ILE A 97 -16.21 -13.16 -18.78
CA ILE A 97 -16.12 -13.97 -17.56
C ILE A 97 -17.43 -13.85 -16.75
N THR A 98 -17.62 -14.78 -15.82
CA THR A 98 -18.88 -14.94 -15.06
C THR A 98 -18.99 -14.04 -13.84
N GLN A 99 -17.88 -13.49 -13.36
CA GLN A 99 -17.78 -12.67 -12.15
C GLN A 99 -16.88 -11.45 -12.41
N PRO A 100 -17.06 -10.35 -11.67
CA PRO A 100 -16.18 -9.19 -11.81
C PRO A 100 -14.73 -9.55 -11.46
N PHE A 101 -13.77 -8.98 -12.19
CA PHE A 101 -12.36 -9.16 -11.86
C PHE A 101 -11.99 -8.32 -10.64
N THR A 102 -11.53 -8.97 -9.58
CA THR A 102 -11.15 -8.36 -8.31
C THR A 102 -9.76 -8.85 -7.88
N SER A 103 -9.25 -8.35 -6.75
CA SER A 103 -7.96 -8.78 -6.20
C SER A 103 -7.88 -10.27 -5.93
N GLN A 104 -9.03 -10.94 -5.75
CA GLN A 104 -9.12 -12.38 -5.52
C GLN A 104 -8.82 -13.21 -6.77
N ASN A 105 -8.94 -12.60 -7.95
CA ASN A 105 -8.61 -13.20 -9.24
C ASN A 105 -7.14 -12.98 -9.63
N ILE A 106 -6.34 -12.36 -8.77
CA ILE A 106 -4.89 -12.24 -8.95
C ILE A 106 -4.23 -13.44 -8.27
N ASP A 107 -3.46 -14.20 -9.04
CA ASP A 107 -2.57 -15.24 -8.51
C ASP A 107 -1.30 -14.58 -7.94
N SER A 108 -0.58 -13.86 -8.79
CA SER A 108 0.68 -13.22 -8.48
C SER A 108 0.90 -11.95 -9.29
N ASN A 109 1.93 -11.18 -8.93
CA ASN A 109 2.45 -10.09 -9.75
C ASN A 109 3.89 -10.43 -10.10
N ARG A 110 4.22 -10.34 -11.39
CA ARG A 110 5.57 -10.47 -11.90
C ARG A 110 6.22 -9.09 -11.93
N PHE A 111 7.34 -8.96 -11.26
CA PHE A 111 8.11 -7.72 -11.19
C PHE A 111 9.34 -7.85 -12.06
N ARG A 112 9.63 -6.79 -12.80
CA ARG A 112 10.95 -6.53 -13.35
C ARG A 112 11.39 -5.18 -12.86
N LEU A 113 12.46 -5.15 -12.07
CA LEU A 113 12.98 -3.91 -11.51
C LEU A 113 14.47 -3.77 -11.76
N VAL A 114 14.91 -2.54 -12.02
CA VAL A 114 16.33 -2.22 -12.20
C VAL A 114 16.81 -1.45 -10.99
N LEU A 115 17.76 -2.05 -10.27
CA LEU A 115 18.53 -1.39 -9.22
C LEU A 115 19.71 -0.68 -9.89
N ARG A 116 19.83 0.63 -9.69
CA ARG A 116 20.88 1.48 -10.28
C ARG A 116 21.85 2.00 -9.24
N ASP A 117 22.97 2.58 -9.68
CA ASP A 117 23.95 3.23 -8.82
C ASP A 117 24.49 2.27 -7.73
N ILE A 118 24.94 1.09 -8.17
CA ILE A 118 25.49 0.05 -7.30
C ILE A 118 27.02 0.06 -7.40
N PRO A 119 27.74 0.35 -6.29
CA PRO A 119 29.19 0.18 -6.24
C PRO A 119 29.59 -1.25 -6.59
N ALA A 120 30.63 -1.41 -7.42
CA ALA A 120 31.14 -2.73 -7.79
C ALA A 120 31.52 -3.58 -6.56
N SER A 121 31.97 -2.94 -5.47
CA SER A 121 32.25 -3.57 -4.18
C SER A 121 31.03 -4.25 -3.53
N ASN A 122 29.81 -3.81 -3.84
CA ASN A 122 28.58 -4.32 -3.23
C ASN A 122 27.98 -5.51 -3.99
N ARG A 123 28.50 -5.85 -5.18
CA ARG A 123 27.93 -6.89 -6.03
C ARG A 123 27.83 -8.25 -5.31
N GLN A 124 28.93 -8.73 -4.75
CA GLN A 124 28.97 -10.04 -4.08
C GLN A 124 27.98 -10.10 -2.91
N THR A 125 27.96 -9.08 -2.06
CA THR A 125 27.02 -8.99 -0.93
C THR A 125 25.55 -9.02 -1.39
N LEU A 126 25.24 -8.38 -2.53
CA LEU A 126 23.90 -8.38 -3.09
C LEU A 126 23.53 -9.73 -3.71
N GLU A 127 24.46 -10.39 -4.41
CA GLU A 127 24.27 -11.75 -4.92
C GLU A 127 23.97 -12.74 -3.78
N GLU A 128 24.78 -12.72 -2.70
CA GLU A 128 24.54 -13.53 -1.50
C GLU A 128 23.18 -13.21 -0.84
N ALA A 129 22.81 -11.93 -0.75
CA ALA A 129 21.52 -11.53 -0.20
C ALA A 129 20.33 -12.02 -1.04
N LEU A 130 20.43 -12.00 -2.38
CA LEU A 130 19.41 -12.53 -3.29
C LEU A 130 19.25 -14.04 -3.13
N GLU A 131 20.36 -14.78 -3.00
CA GLU A 131 20.32 -16.23 -2.72
C GLU A 131 19.64 -16.52 -1.38
N GLN A 132 20.01 -15.79 -0.32
CA GLN A 132 19.36 -15.93 0.98
C GLN A 132 17.85 -15.65 0.88
N VAL A 133 17.43 -14.61 0.18
CA VAL A 133 16.00 -14.31 -0.01
C VAL A 133 15.28 -15.45 -0.74
N GLY A 134 15.93 -16.11 -1.70
CA GLY A 134 15.37 -17.29 -2.37
C GLY A 134 15.08 -18.45 -1.40
N LEU A 135 15.87 -18.58 -0.33
CA LEU A 135 15.72 -19.61 0.69
C LEU A 135 14.77 -19.20 1.82
N THR A 136 14.87 -17.96 2.29
CA THR A 136 14.13 -17.47 3.46
C THR A 136 12.77 -16.88 3.09
N GLY A 137 12.58 -16.44 1.84
CA GLY A 137 11.55 -15.48 1.50
C GLY A 137 11.78 -14.13 2.17
N LEU A 138 10.74 -13.31 2.21
CA LEU A 138 10.73 -12.01 2.87
C LEU A 138 9.66 -11.98 3.97
N PRO A 139 9.76 -11.10 4.99
CA PRO A 139 8.61 -10.82 5.83
C PRO A 139 7.56 -10.03 5.06
N ASN A 140 6.32 -10.47 5.16
CA ASN A 140 5.18 -9.91 4.43
C ASN A 140 4.62 -8.64 5.09
N TYR A 141 5.52 -7.75 5.56
CA TYR A 141 5.16 -6.48 6.15
C TYR A 141 4.35 -5.62 5.16
N PHE A 142 3.48 -4.79 5.73
CA PHE A 142 2.95 -3.64 5.02
C PHE A 142 4.05 -2.58 4.92
N ASP A 143 4.33 -2.12 3.70
CA ASP A 143 5.44 -1.20 3.46
C ASP A 143 5.08 0.27 3.75
N ASP A 144 6.08 1.17 3.70
CA ASP A 144 5.95 2.59 4.04
C ASP A 144 4.83 3.31 3.29
N GLN A 145 4.55 2.90 2.05
CA GLN A 145 3.41 3.39 1.26
C GLN A 145 2.06 3.17 1.95
N ARG A 146 1.90 2.08 2.72
CA ARG A 146 0.68 1.83 3.51
C ARG A 146 0.48 2.87 4.61
N PHE A 147 1.58 3.47 5.07
CA PHE A 147 1.61 4.49 6.10
C PHE A 147 1.76 5.89 5.53
N GLY A 148 1.53 6.09 4.23
CA GLY A 148 1.64 7.41 3.58
C GLY A 148 0.78 8.50 4.23
N SER A 149 -0.26 8.13 4.99
CA SER A 149 -1.09 9.05 5.77
C SER A 149 -0.56 9.40 7.18
N VAL A 150 0.66 8.96 7.53
CA VAL A 150 1.21 9.06 8.89
C VAL A 150 2.44 9.95 8.86
N HIS A 151 2.34 11.11 9.50
CA HIS A 151 3.42 12.11 9.57
C HIS A 151 4.52 11.68 10.53
N SER A 152 4.15 11.43 11.78
CA SER A 152 5.06 11.03 12.86
C SER A 152 4.37 10.02 13.79
N LEU A 153 5.17 9.26 14.52
CA LEU A 153 4.64 8.36 15.56
C LEU A 153 4.08 9.13 16.76
N GLU A 154 4.52 10.37 16.99
CA GLU A 154 4.07 11.22 18.10
C GLU A 154 2.64 11.72 17.89
N GLU A 155 2.31 12.17 16.68
CA GLU A 155 0.92 12.55 16.34
C GLU A 155 -0.01 11.33 16.26
N GLY A 156 0.58 10.17 15.97
CA GLY A 156 -0.10 8.89 15.90
C GLY A 156 -0.86 8.68 14.59
N PHE A 157 -1.82 7.76 14.62
CA PHE A 157 -2.61 7.38 13.44
C PHE A 157 -4.01 7.98 13.52
N VAL A 158 -4.57 8.42 12.38
CA VAL A 158 -5.99 8.80 12.31
C VAL A 158 -6.88 7.64 12.79
N GLY A 159 -6.54 6.40 12.41
CA GLY A 159 -7.25 5.19 12.87
C GLY A 159 -7.20 4.97 14.39
N LEU A 160 -6.11 5.36 15.06
CA LEU A 160 -5.99 5.30 16.52
C LEU A 160 -6.95 6.30 17.19
N HIS A 161 -6.95 7.55 16.73
CA HIS A 161 -7.83 8.59 17.28
C HIS A 161 -9.31 8.27 17.03
N LEU A 162 -9.63 7.67 15.87
CA LEU A 162 -10.96 7.14 15.58
C LEU A 162 -11.40 6.07 16.58
N VAL A 163 -10.53 5.10 16.89
CA VAL A 163 -10.82 4.05 17.88
C VAL A 163 -11.05 4.63 19.26
N LYS A 164 -10.24 5.61 19.66
CA LYS A 164 -10.37 6.33 20.94
C LYS A 164 -11.59 7.26 21.00
N GLY A 165 -12.36 7.40 19.90
CA GLY A 165 -13.49 8.33 19.82
C GLY A 165 -13.09 9.81 19.78
N ALA A 166 -11.79 10.10 19.60
CA ALA A 166 -11.25 11.45 19.48
C ALA A 166 -11.43 11.98 18.05
N PHE A 167 -12.68 12.10 17.60
CA PHE A 167 -13.03 12.44 16.22
C PHE A 167 -12.52 13.81 15.77
N ASP A 168 -12.45 14.78 16.67
CA ASP A 168 -11.85 16.10 16.39
C ASP A 168 -10.37 15.97 16.01
N LYS A 169 -9.57 15.33 16.87
CA LYS A 169 -8.16 15.06 16.61
C LYS A 169 -7.95 14.21 15.36
N ALA A 170 -8.80 13.20 15.14
CA ALA A 170 -8.75 12.36 13.94
C ALA A 170 -8.99 13.18 12.66
N LEU A 171 -9.99 14.06 12.66
CA LEU A 171 -10.32 14.90 11.51
C LEU A 171 -9.23 15.94 11.26
N ARG A 172 -8.73 16.57 12.32
CA ARG A 172 -7.63 17.53 12.23
C ARG A 172 -6.40 16.90 11.58
N LEU A 173 -6.01 15.72 12.04
CA LEU A 173 -4.88 14.99 11.47
C LEU A 173 -5.14 14.59 10.01
N ALA A 174 -6.35 14.14 9.69
CA ALA A 174 -6.73 13.74 8.34
C ALA A 174 -6.72 14.89 7.33
N LEU A 175 -7.11 16.10 7.73
CA LEU A 175 -7.22 17.26 6.83
C LEU A 175 -5.97 18.12 6.79
N ALA A 176 -5.32 18.30 7.93
CA ALA A 176 -4.32 19.34 8.12
C ALA A 176 -2.90 18.79 8.30
N GLY A 177 -2.74 17.47 8.30
CA GLY A 177 -1.43 16.84 8.39
C GLY A 177 -0.56 17.12 7.15
N THR A 178 0.64 17.68 7.35
CA THR A 178 1.55 18.14 6.28
C THR A 178 2.61 17.10 5.89
N TYR A 179 2.75 16.82 4.60
CA TYR A 179 3.76 15.93 4.06
C TYR A 179 4.88 16.71 3.35
N SER A 180 6.10 16.17 3.34
CA SER A 180 7.26 16.76 2.66
C SER A 180 6.98 17.06 1.18
N HIS A 181 6.24 16.17 0.53
CA HIS A 181 5.90 16.23 -0.89
C HIS A 181 4.59 16.95 -1.20
N ASP A 182 3.90 17.53 -0.20
CA ASP A 182 2.74 18.36 -0.48
C ASP A 182 3.15 19.57 -1.36
N SER A 183 2.31 19.87 -2.35
CA SER A 183 2.45 21.06 -3.18
C SER A 183 2.39 22.34 -2.31
N ALA A 184 2.97 23.45 -2.78
CA ALA A 184 2.90 24.71 -2.05
C ALA A 184 1.44 25.16 -1.75
N PRO A 185 0.47 25.06 -2.68
CA PRO A 185 -0.94 25.29 -2.38
C PRO A 185 -1.50 24.37 -1.29
N THR A 186 -1.22 23.06 -1.36
CA THR A 186 -1.68 22.09 -0.36
C THR A 186 -1.11 22.39 1.03
N LYS A 187 0.18 22.75 1.11
CA LYS A 187 0.83 23.16 2.36
C LYS A 187 0.17 24.41 2.95
N ALA A 188 -0.15 25.40 2.10
CA ALA A 188 -0.83 26.61 2.52
C ALA A 188 -2.24 26.31 3.06
N GLU A 189 -3.02 25.48 2.35
CA GLU A 189 -4.35 25.06 2.79
C GLU A 189 -4.31 24.36 4.16
N LYS A 190 -3.41 23.39 4.32
CA LYS A 190 -3.23 22.64 5.58
C LYS A 190 -2.78 23.54 6.73
N LYS A 191 -1.87 24.48 6.46
CA LYS A 191 -1.45 25.48 7.44
C LYS A 191 -2.63 26.35 7.89
N THR A 192 -3.44 26.85 6.95
CA THR A 192 -4.65 27.63 7.28
C THR A 192 -5.63 26.83 8.15
N LEU A 193 -5.82 25.54 7.84
CA LEU A 193 -6.62 24.64 8.67
C LEU A 193 -6.06 24.50 10.09
N LEU A 194 -4.75 24.35 10.26
CA LEU A 194 -4.11 24.23 11.58
C LEU A 194 -4.21 25.52 12.40
N ASP A 195 -3.94 26.67 11.78
CA ASP A 195 -3.86 27.97 12.44
C ASP A 195 -5.24 28.47 12.89
N HIS A 196 -6.31 28.08 12.18
CA HIS A 196 -7.68 28.54 12.43
C HIS A 196 -8.66 27.40 12.73
N TRP A 197 -8.17 26.26 13.24
CA TRP A 197 -9.01 25.11 13.57
C TRP A 197 -10.10 25.47 14.58
N GLY A 198 -11.37 25.23 14.24
CA GLY A 198 -12.53 25.60 15.05
C GLY A 198 -13.20 26.91 14.63
N ASP A 199 -12.49 27.81 13.93
CA ASP A 199 -13.09 29.00 13.31
C ASP A 199 -13.62 28.66 11.91
N TRP A 200 -14.74 27.94 11.89
CA TRP A 200 -15.30 27.40 10.65
C TRP A 200 -15.71 28.48 9.65
N GLN A 201 -16.11 29.66 10.13
CA GLN A 201 -16.48 30.77 9.25
C GLN A 201 -15.23 31.33 8.56
N TYR A 202 -14.17 31.62 9.32
CA TYR A 202 -12.90 32.06 8.74
C TYR A 202 -12.36 31.05 7.72
N LEU A 203 -12.38 29.76 8.06
CA LEU A 203 -11.93 28.70 7.16
C LEU A 203 -12.75 28.64 5.86
N LEU A 204 -14.06 28.88 5.90
CA LEU A 204 -14.89 28.92 4.69
C LEU A 204 -14.56 30.09 3.76
N ASP A 205 -14.18 31.21 4.34
CA ASP A 205 -13.88 32.44 3.60
C ASP A 205 -12.46 32.42 3.01
N ASN A 206 -11.54 31.68 3.64
CA ASN A 206 -10.11 31.70 3.28
C ASN A 206 -9.56 30.40 2.65
N LEU A 207 -10.27 29.26 2.74
CA LEU A 207 -9.86 28.04 2.06
C LEU A 207 -10.29 28.04 0.59
N PRO A 208 -9.49 27.44 -0.31
CA PRO A 208 -9.92 27.20 -1.70
C PRO A 208 -11.12 26.24 -1.74
N ARG A 209 -11.78 26.14 -2.90
CA ARG A 209 -12.80 25.11 -3.11
C ARG A 209 -12.13 23.74 -3.03
N SER A 210 -12.39 23.03 -1.93
CA SER A 210 -11.79 21.73 -1.65
C SER A 210 -12.73 20.87 -0.82
N HIS A 211 -12.41 19.57 -0.72
CA HIS A 211 -13.12 18.67 0.18
C HIS A 211 -13.00 19.10 1.65
N ALA A 212 -11.83 19.59 2.08
CA ALA A 212 -11.63 20.10 3.44
C ALA A 212 -12.55 21.30 3.73
N ARG A 213 -12.69 22.23 2.77
CA ARG A 213 -13.64 23.35 2.87
C ARG A 213 -15.08 22.87 2.99
N SER A 214 -15.47 21.82 2.26
CA SER A 214 -16.83 21.25 2.36
C SER A 214 -17.12 20.69 3.76
N LEU A 215 -16.12 20.13 4.43
CA LEU A 215 -16.24 19.63 5.80
C LEU A 215 -16.28 20.77 6.82
N CYS A 216 -15.54 21.87 6.59
CA CYS A 216 -15.66 23.10 7.36
C CYS A 216 -17.08 23.68 7.25
N ALA A 217 -17.72 23.60 6.08
CA ALA A 217 -19.10 24.05 5.89
C ALA A 217 -20.07 23.27 6.76
N TYR A 218 -19.91 21.94 6.80
CA TYR A 218 -20.68 21.08 7.68
C TYR A 218 -20.45 21.40 9.16
N LEU A 219 -19.19 21.65 9.57
CA LEU A 219 -18.86 21.97 10.96
C LEU A 219 -19.29 23.36 11.37
N ARG A 220 -19.42 24.33 10.47
CA ARG A 220 -20.05 25.62 10.78
C ARG A 220 -21.47 25.43 11.31
N ASP A 221 -22.26 24.59 10.63
CA ASP A 221 -23.66 24.32 11.00
C ASP A 221 -23.76 23.31 12.15
N HIS A 222 -22.71 22.51 12.35
CA HIS A 222 -22.64 21.48 13.38
C HIS A 222 -21.29 21.44 14.12
N PRO A 223 -20.95 22.48 14.93
CA PRO A 223 -19.59 22.72 15.44
C PRO A 223 -18.93 21.61 16.25
N THR A 224 -19.72 20.69 16.80
CA THR A 224 -19.23 19.59 17.64
C THR A 224 -19.39 18.21 16.99
N LYS A 225 -19.96 18.12 15.78
CA LYS A 225 -20.30 16.85 15.13
C LYS A 225 -19.15 16.28 14.29
N PHE A 226 -17.94 16.24 14.85
CA PHE A 226 -16.73 15.73 14.17
C PHE A 226 -16.87 14.30 13.63
N ARG A 227 -17.60 13.41 14.32
CA ARG A 227 -17.90 12.07 13.78
C ARG A 227 -18.67 12.14 12.46
N GLY A 228 -19.67 13.01 12.37
CA GLY A 228 -20.44 13.23 11.15
C GLY A 228 -19.60 13.83 10.02
N ALA A 229 -18.60 14.65 10.35
CA ALA A 229 -17.62 15.14 9.38
C ALA A 229 -16.70 14.00 8.88
N MET A 230 -16.22 13.12 9.76
CA MET A 230 -15.45 11.93 9.37
C MET A 230 -16.26 10.97 8.47
N GLU A 231 -17.55 10.80 8.73
CA GLU A 231 -18.47 10.04 7.86
C GLU A 231 -18.74 10.73 6.51
N ARG A 232 -18.34 11.99 6.33
CA ARG A 232 -18.44 12.69 5.05
C ARG A 232 -17.12 12.70 4.27
N LEU A 233 -16.04 12.17 4.84
CA LEU A 233 -14.80 11.96 4.10
C LEU A 233 -15.05 11.10 2.86
N ARG A 234 -14.27 11.34 1.82
CA ARG A 234 -14.23 10.46 0.64
C ARG A 234 -14.01 8.99 1.07
N PRO A 235 -14.78 8.02 0.54
CA PRO A 235 -14.72 6.60 0.96
C PRO A 235 -13.31 6.01 0.97
N GLU A 236 -12.46 6.42 0.03
CA GLU A 236 -11.08 5.97 -0.15
C GLU A 236 -10.23 6.37 1.06
N LEU A 237 -10.40 7.60 1.56
CA LEU A 237 -9.68 8.13 2.72
C LEU A 237 -10.12 7.42 4.01
N LYS A 238 -11.44 7.17 4.16
CA LYS A 238 -11.99 6.42 5.30
C LYS A 238 -11.31 5.05 5.44
N GLY A 239 -11.22 4.31 4.34
CA GLY A 239 -10.56 3.00 4.30
C GLY A 239 -9.05 3.09 4.54
N LEU A 240 -8.40 4.09 3.95
CA LEU A 240 -6.94 4.31 4.06
C LEU A 240 -6.50 4.47 5.52
N TYR A 241 -7.17 5.33 6.30
CA TYR A 241 -6.77 5.65 7.67
C TYR A 241 -6.88 4.46 8.63
N LEU A 242 -7.95 3.68 8.52
CA LEU A 242 -8.12 2.47 9.32
C LEU A 242 -7.14 1.37 8.87
N ALA A 243 -6.94 1.22 7.56
CA ALA A 243 -5.97 0.26 7.03
C ALA A 243 -4.56 0.57 7.51
N ALA A 244 -4.14 1.84 7.53
CA ALA A 244 -2.82 2.24 8.03
C ALA A 244 -2.61 1.81 9.49
N TYR A 245 -3.56 2.10 10.39
CA TYR A 245 -3.43 1.71 11.80
C TYR A 245 -3.49 0.19 12.00
N GLN A 246 -4.38 -0.51 11.28
CA GLN A 246 -4.45 -1.98 11.32
C GLN A 246 -3.15 -2.63 10.85
N SER A 247 -2.58 -2.14 9.74
CA SER A 247 -1.31 -2.59 9.20
C SER A 247 -0.15 -2.33 10.15
N TRP A 248 -0.17 -1.23 10.89
CA TRP A 248 0.83 -0.92 11.90
C TRP A 248 0.83 -1.94 13.04
N ILE A 249 -0.35 -2.23 13.61
CA ILE A 249 -0.50 -3.25 14.66
C ILE A 249 -0.08 -4.62 14.12
N TRP A 250 -0.44 -4.95 12.88
CA TRP A 250 -0.06 -6.21 12.25
C TRP A 250 1.46 -6.33 12.07
N ASN A 251 2.13 -5.29 11.58
CA ASN A 251 3.59 -5.25 11.44
C ASN A 251 4.27 -5.41 12.81
N GLN A 252 3.81 -4.69 13.83
CA GLN A 252 4.30 -4.83 15.21
C GLN A 252 4.10 -6.27 15.73
N GLY A 253 2.97 -6.90 15.39
CA GLY A 253 2.68 -8.30 15.74
C GLY A 253 3.65 -9.28 15.10
N LEU A 254 3.95 -9.11 13.81
CA LEU A 254 4.96 -9.93 13.13
C LEU A 254 6.37 -9.67 13.68
N ALA A 255 6.74 -8.42 13.94
CA ALA A 255 8.04 -8.10 14.53
C ALA A 255 8.24 -8.73 15.90
N LEU A 256 7.21 -8.66 16.75
CA LEU A 256 7.21 -9.27 18.07
C LEU A 256 7.32 -10.79 17.97
N TRP A 257 6.50 -11.41 17.10
CA TRP A 257 6.57 -12.85 16.88
C TRP A 257 7.94 -13.31 16.38
N LEU A 258 8.55 -12.61 15.42
CA LEU A 258 9.90 -12.93 14.94
C LEU A 258 10.93 -12.84 16.06
N THR A 259 10.90 -11.78 16.85
CA THR A 259 11.86 -11.55 17.94
C THR A 259 11.74 -12.59 19.05
N GLU A 260 10.53 -13.13 19.28
CA GLU A 260 10.29 -14.15 20.31
C GLU A 260 10.58 -15.59 19.84
N ASN A 261 10.58 -15.84 18.53
CA ASN A 261 10.68 -17.20 17.98
C ASN A 261 11.98 -17.46 17.19
N ALA A 262 12.70 -16.43 16.75
CA ALA A 262 13.95 -16.57 16.01
C ALA A 262 15.16 -16.07 16.84
N PRO A 263 16.33 -16.72 16.72
CA PRO A 263 17.57 -16.18 17.28
C PRO A 263 17.88 -14.80 16.71
N ALA A 264 18.31 -13.85 17.56
CA ALA A 264 18.65 -12.50 17.11
C ALA A 264 19.75 -12.49 16.03
N SER A 265 20.67 -13.46 16.06
CA SER A 265 21.71 -13.63 15.03
C SER A 265 21.13 -13.98 13.65
N ASP A 266 19.95 -14.59 13.59
CA ASP A 266 19.26 -14.98 12.36
C ASP A 266 18.28 -13.91 11.87
N LEU A 267 18.29 -12.73 12.49
CA LEU A 267 17.48 -11.58 12.10
C LEU A 267 18.37 -10.42 11.62
N ILE A 268 17.85 -9.64 10.69
CA ILE A 268 18.45 -8.40 10.21
C ILE A 268 17.40 -7.28 10.24
N PRO A 269 17.74 -6.04 10.63
CA PRO A 269 16.80 -4.93 10.56
C PRO A 269 16.58 -4.50 9.09
N LEU A 270 15.33 -4.48 8.66
CA LEU A 270 14.91 -3.85 7.41
C LEU A 270 14.62 -2.38 7.66
N PRO A 271 15.18 -1.47 6.85
CA PRO A 271 14.87 -0.05 6.98
C PRO A 271 13.39 0.23 6.66
N GLY A 272 12.80 1.14 7.42
CA GLY A 272 11.47 1.68 7.16
C GLY A 272 11.36 3.11 7.65
N ARG A 273 10.47 3.88 7.05
CA ARG A 273 10.30 5.32 7.32
C ARG A 273 9.90 5.60 8.76
N LEU A 274 9.00 4.78 9.30
CA LEU A 274 8.51 4.94 10.69
C LEU A 274 9.27 4.06 11.68
N PHE A 275 9.73 2.88 11.24
CA PHE A 275 10.36 1.89 12.11
C PHE A 275 11.18 0.90 11.29
N ALA A 276 12.25 0.38 11.89
CA ALA A 276 13.04 -0.70 11.30
C ALA A 276 12.49 -2.06 11.72
N TRP A 277 12.16 -2.91 10.77
CA TRP A 277 11.47 -4.17 11.03
C TRP A 277 12.42 -5.36 11.04
N PRO A 278 12.36 -6.30 12.00
CA PRO A 278 13.20 -7.50 11.95
C PRO A 278 12.80 -8.39 10.77
N ALA A 279 13.78 -8.94 10.06
CA ALA A 279 13.55 -9.89 8.98
C ALA A 279 14.45 -11.10 9.10
N PRO A 280 13.99 -12.29 8.66
CA PRO A 280 14.84 -13.45 8.50
C PRO A 280 16.09 -13.15 7.65
N LEU A 281 17.25 -13.43 8.23
CA LEU A 281 18.55 -13.46 7.57
C LEU A 281 18.92 -14.89 7.18
N ARG A 282 18.69 -15.84 8.08
CA ARG A 282 18.91 -17.29 7.88
C ARG A 282 17.75 -18.06 8.49
N LEU A 283 17.48 -19.26 7.98
CA LEU A 283 16.49 -20.18 8.58
C LEU A 283 17.22 -21.40 9.16
N GLN A 284 17.26 -21.50 10.49
CA GLN A 284 17.91 -22.61 11.19
C GLN A 284 17.01 -23.15 12.30
N GLY A 285 17.17 -24.43 12.64
CA GLY A 285 16.43 -25.05 13.74
C GLY A 285 14.92 -25.11 13.53
N SER A 286 14.19 -25.17 14.65
CA SER A 286 12.75 -25.46 14.67
C SER A 286 11.85 -24.30 14.21
N TRP A 287 12.32 -23.06 14.25
CA TRP A 287 11.50 -21.89 13.86
C TRP A 287 11.30 -21.78 12.35
N ALA A 288 12.14 -22.44 11.55
CA ALA A 288 12.07 -22.42 10.09
C ALA A 288 10.76 -23.03 9.53
N GLU A 289 10.20 -24.04 10.18
CA GLU A 289 8.91 -24.63 9.80
C GLU A 289 7.74 -23.73 10.20
N GLN A 290 7.83 -23.14 11.39
CA GLN A 290 6.84 -22.17 11.87
C GLN A 290 6.80 -20.94 10.94
N TRP A 291 7.96 -20.44 10.53
CA TRP A 291 8.06 -19.33 9.58
C TRP A 291 7.31 -19.58 8.27
N ARG A 292 7.44 -20.79 7.71
CA ARG A 292 6.81 -21.16 6.43
C ARG A 292 5.29 -21.35 6.53
N SER A 293 4.78 -21.71 7.70
CA SER A 293 3.36 -22.04 7.91
C SER A 293 2.57 -20.95 8.63
N LYS A 294 3.24 -20.03 9.33
CA LYS A 294 2.59 -19.03 10.18
C LYS A 294 1.77 -18.03 9.35
N GLN A 295 0.56 -17.79 9.82
CA GLN A 295 -0.26 -16.66 9.40
C GLN A 295 -0.66 -15.86 10.65
N LEU A 296 -0.87 -14.57 10.46
CA LEU A 296 -1.40 -13.67 11.47
C LEU A 296 -2.76 -13.14 11.03
N THR A 297 -3.69 -13.10 11.97
CA THR A 297 -4.99 -12.48 11.80
C THR A 297 -4.84 -10.98 11.58
N LEU A 298 -5.63 -10.37 10.70
CA LEU A 298 -5.73 -8.91 10.64
C LEU A 298 -6.41 -8.40 11.91
N PRO A 299 -5.75 -7.55 12.73
CA PRO A 299 -6.26 -7.19 14.04
C PRO A 299 -7.54 -6.37 13.88
N CYS A 300 -8.65 -6.86 14.46
CA CYS A 300 -9.91 -6.14 14.56
C CYS A 300 -10.83 -6.84 15.58
N ARG A 301 -11.76 -6.10 16.20
CA ARG A 301 -12.77 -6.69 17.10
C ARG A 301 -13.58 -7.80 16.44
N ARG A 302 -13.91 -7.64 15.15
CA ARG A 302 -14.77 -8.56 14.39
C ARG A 302 -14.08 -9.87 14.01
N ALA A 303 -12.79 -10.03 14.32
CA ALA A 303 -12.09 -11.30 14.18
C ALA A 303 -12.56 -12.34 15.22
N HIS A 304 -13.16 -11.90 16.34
CA HIS A 304 -13.66 -12.78 17.40
C HIS A 304 -12.63 -13.81 17.90
N LEU A 305 -11.38 -13.36 18.09
CA LEU A 305 -10.32 -14.24 18.57
C LEU A 305 -10.58 -14.65 20.04
N PRO A 306 -10.57 -15.97 20.34
CA PRO A 306 -10.62 -16.48 21.70
C PRO A 306 -9.52 -15.89 22.61
N ALA A 307 -9.73 -15.91 23.93
CA ALA A 307 -8.80 -15.34 24.91
C ALA A 307 -7.40 -16.01 24.87
N ASP A 308 -7.37 -17.31 24.57
CA ASP A 308 -6.17 -18.15 24.46
C ASP A 308 -5.54 -18.15 23.06
N HIS A 309 -6.13 -17.44 22.09
CA HIS A 309 -5.59 -17.37 20.75
C HIS A 309 -4.23 -16.64 20.73
N PRO A 310 -3.16 -17.20 20.15
CA PRO A 310 -1.81 -16.62 20.23
C PRO A 310 -1.72 -15.20 19.65
N ASP A 311 -2.39 -14.95 18.52
CA ASP A 311 -2.41 -13.61 17.92
C ASP A 311 -3.06 -12.56 18.84
N ARG A 312 -4.03 -12.95 19.69
CA ARG A 312 -4.68 -12.01 20.62
C ARG A 312 -3.68 -11.51 21.66
N GLY A 313 -2.89 -12.41 22.25
CA GLY A 313 -1.85 -12.05 23.21
C GLY A 313 -0.82 -11.09 22.62
N LEU A 314 -0.43 -11.29 21.35
CA LEU A 314 0.46 -10.36 20.64
C LEU A 314 -0.18 -8.98 20.47
N PHE A 315 -1.42 -8.92 19.97
CA PHE A 315 -2.10 -7.64 19.70
C PHE A 315 -2.45 -6.88 20.97
N ASP A 316 -2.91 -7.56 22.03
CA ASP A 316 -3.23 -6.92 23.31
C ASP A 316 -1.98 -6.28 23.95
N ARG A 317 -0.80 -6.91 23.84
CA ARG A 317 0.47 -6.31 24.29
C ARG A 317 0.88 -5.07 23.51
N ILE A 318 0.60 -5.05 22.20
CA ILE A 318 0.90 -3.89 21.34
C ILE A 318 -0.05 -2.74 21.67
N LEU A 319 -1.35 -3.04 21.76
CA LEU A 319 -2.42 -2.08 22.00
C LEU A 319 -2.41 -1.52 23.43
N ALA A 320 -1.83 -2.24 24.40
CA ALA A 320 -1.68 -1.77 25.77
C ALA A 320 -0.88 -0.46 25.88
N LYS A 321 0.03 -0.17 24.92
CA LYS A 321 0.76 1.11 24.84
C LYS A 321 -0.17 2.30 24.62
N ASP A 322 -1.36 2.04 24.08
CA ASP A 322 -2.39 3.01 23.77
C ASP A 322 -3.59 2.93 24.72
N ASP A 323 -3.51 2.18 25.82
CA ASP A 323 -4.62 1.86 26.72
C ASP A 323 -5.80 1.15 26.03
N LEU A 324 -5.49 0.30 25.04
CA LEU A 324 -6.48 -0.43 24.23
C LEU A 324 -6.26 -1.95 24.32
N LYS A 325 -7.32 -2.70 24.01
CA LYS A 325 -7.28 -4.14 23.73
C LYS A 325 -7.83 -4.42 22.32
N LEU A 326 -7.65 -5.64 21.83
CA LEU A 326 -8.16 -6.06 20.52
C LEU A 326 -9.68 -5.87 20.40
N ASP A 327 -10.41 -6.06 21.50
CA ASP A 327 -11.85 -5.86 21.57
C ASP A 327 -12.25 -4.39 21.37
N ASP A 328 -11.35 -3.44 21.63
CA ASP A 328 -11.56 -2.01 21.42
C ASP A 328 -11.32 -1.59 19.97
N LEU A 329 -10.74 -2.46 19.13
CA LEU A 329 -10.39 -2.15 17.74
C LEU A 329 -11.63 -2.12 16.83
N ARG A 330 -12.42 -1.06 17.01
CA ARG A 330 -13.65 -0.64 16.32
C ARG A 330 -13.76 0.88 16.39
N VAL A 331 -14.51 1.49 15.47
CA VAL A 331 -14.84 2.92 15.58
C VAL A 331 -16.18 3.06 16.32
N PRO A 332 -16.26 3.78 17.45
CA PRO A 332 -17.49 3.90 18.21
C PRO A 332 -18.54 4.75 17.49
N GLY A 333 -19.81 4.33 17.56
CA GLY A 333 -20.94 5.14 17.08
C GLY A 333 -21.10 5.25 15.56
N THR A 334 -20.44 4.38 14.79
CA THR A 334 -20.61 4.29 13.33
C THR A 334 -20.52 2.85 12.83
N ARG A 335 -21.19 2.56 11.71
CA ARG A 335 -21.08 1.28 10.97
C ARG A 335 -20.34 1.43 9.64
N GLU A 336 -20.09 2.65 9.20
CA GLU A 336 -19.41 2.93 7.92
C GLU A 336 -17.90 2.75 8.03
N LEU A 337 -17.34 3.00 9.22
CA LEU A 337 -15.90 2.92 9.48
C LEU A 337 -15.58 1.61 10.19
N PHE A 338 -14.98 0.66 9.47
CA PHE A 338 -14.63 -0.65 10.02
C PHE A 338 -13.26 -1.15 9.56
N PHE A 339 -12.58 -1.88 10.44
CA PHE A 339 -11.34 -2.59 10.14
C PHE A 339 -11.62 -3.86 9.34
N SER A 340 -10.80 -4.17 8.34
CA SER A 340 -10.92 -5.39 7.52
C SER A 340 -10.70 -6.66 8.35
N ARG A 341 -11.32 -7.77 7.92
CA ARG A 341 -11.11 -9.10 8.52
C ARG A 341 -10.32 -9.98 7.56
N GLY A 342 -9.60 -10.95 8.11
CA GLY A 342 -8.93 -11.98 7.34
C GLY A 342 -7.62 -12.41 7.97
N PHE A 343 -6.85 -13.17 7.22
CA PHE A 343 -5.52 -13.64 7.59
C PHE A 343 -4.51 -13.16 6.58
N ARG A 344 -3.28 -12.92 7.04
CA ARG A 344 -2.14 -12.58 6.20
C ARG A 344 -1.00 -13.53 6.52
N PRO A 345 -0.44 -14.24 5.52
CA PRO A 345 0.79 -15.01 5.71
C PRO A 345 1.93 -14.12 6.17
N VAL A 346 2.75 -14.60 7.11
CA VAL A 346 3.90 -13.84 7.59
C VAL A 346 5.08 -13.90 6.62
N LEU A 347 5.23 -15.05 5.95
CA LEU A 347 6.20 -15.26 4.89
C LEU A 347 5.64 -14.76 3.56
N LEU A 348 6.43 -13.95 2.88
CA LEU A 348 6.28 -13.55 1.49
C LEU A 348 7.25 -14.39 0.65
N PRO A 349 6.78 -15.42 -0.05
CA PRO A 349 7.64 -16.20 -0.94
C PRO A 349 8.03 -15.35 -2.15
N VAL A 350 9.30 -15.43 -2.55
CA VAL A 350 9.82 -14.83 -3.78
C VAL A 350 10.13 -15.97 -4.74
N SER A 351 9.32 -16.11 -5.79
CA SER A 351 9.51 -17.16 -6.78
C SER A 351 10.09 -16.60 -8.08
N GLU A 352 10.71 -17.48 -8.87
CA GLU A 352 11.35 -17.12 -10.14
C GLU A 352 12.41 -15.99 -10.03
N LEU A 353 13.01 -15.79 -8.84
CA LEU A 353 14.00 -14.74 -8.60
C LEU A 353 15.26 -14.93 -9.44
N ARG A 354 15.55 -13.96 -10.30
CA ARG A 354 16.74 -13.90 -11.15
C ARG A 354 17.31 -12.49 -11.12
N ALA A 355 18.63 -12.40 -11.15
CA ALA A 355 19.35 -11.13 -11.25
C ALA A 355 20.30 -11.16 -12.44
N THR A 356 20.28 -10.10 -13.25
CA THR A 356 21.22 -9.88 -14.35
C THR A 356 21.98 -8.60 -14.11
N TRP A 357 23.32 -8.69 -14.08
CA TRP A 357 24.20 -7.57 -13.78
C TRP A 357 24.77 -6.97 -15.07
N LYS A 358 24.80 -5.64 -15.15
CA LYS A 358 25.36 -4.89 -16.28
C LYS A 358 26.01 -3.59 -15.77
N PRO A 359 26.92 -2.97 -16.54
CA PRO A 359 27.32 -1.59 -16.30
C PRO A 359 26.08 -0.68 -16.27
N ASP A 360 26.03 0.30 -15.36
CA ASP A 360 24.94 1.26 -15.29
C ASP A 360 25.12 2.34 -16.35
N ASP A 361 24.21 2.41 -17.31
CA ASP A 361 24.18 3.42 -18.37
C ASP A 361 23.85 4.83 -17.86
N GLN A 362 23.27 4.94 -16.66
CA GLN A 362 22.91 6.22 -16.03
C GLN A 362 23.95 6.70 -15.00
N HIS A 363 24.83 5.81 -14.54
CA HIS A 363 25.84 6.12 -13.51
C HIS A 363 27.20 5.52 -13.93
N PRO A 364 28.04 6.25 -14.68
CA PRO A 364 29.33 5.76 -15.14
C PRO A 364 30.21 5.22 -14.01
N GLY A 365 30.77 4.02 -14.20
CA GLY A 365 31.61 3.34 -13.21
C GLY A 365 30.83 2.55 -12.14
N GLN A 366 29.50 2.64 -12.12
CA GLN A 366 28.63 1.84 -11.26
C GLN A 366 28.02 0.66 -12.02
N LEU A 367 27.42 -0.27 -11.28
CA LEU A 367 26.65 -1.39 -11.81
C LEU A 367 25.14 -1.11 -11.70
N ALA A 368 24.39 -1.75 -12.59
CA ALA A 368 22.95 -1.93 -12.50
C ALA A 368 22.61 -3.42 -12.41
N ALA A 369 21.58 -3.75 -11.64
CA ALA A 369 21.03 -5.10 -11.50
C ALA A 369 19.57 -5.11 -11.95
N GLU A 370 19.27 -5.85 -13.02
CA GLU A 370 17.90 -6.15 -13.41
C GLU A 370 17.42 -7.40 -12.65
N LEU A 371 16.44 -7.22 -11.77
CA LEU A 371 15.80 -8.30 -11.04
C LEU A 371 14.48 -8.66 -11.70
N ASP A 372 14.23 -9.96 -11.84
CA ASP A 372 12.98 -10.53 -12.34
C ASP A 372 12.49 -11.56 -11.33
N PHE A 373 11.25 -11.44 -10.85
CA PHE A 373 10.68 -12.32 -9.82
C PHE A 373 9.15 -12.21 -9.77
N ARG A 374 8.52 -13.12 -9.02
CA ARG A 374 7.09 -13.08 -8.72
C ARG A 374 6.84 -12.98 -7.23
N LEU A 375 5.81 -12.21 -6.88
CA LEU A 375 5.25 -12.15 -5.54
C LEU A 375 3.76 -12.47 -5.58
N PRO A 376 3.20 -13.11 -4.54
CA PRO A 376 1.76 -13.23 -4.35
C PRO A 376 1.04 -11.87 -4.36
N ARG A 377 -0.26 -11.87 -4.59
CA ARG A 377 -1.10 -10.66 -4.45
C ARG A 377 -0.95 -9.98 -3.08
N SER A 378 -1.24 -8.68 -3.03
CA SER A 378 -1.20 -7.88 -1.80
C SER A 378 0.16 -7.85 -1.10
N SER A 379 1.24 -7.96 -1.89
CA SER A 379 2.64 -7.95 -1.45
C SER A 379 3.36 -6.73 -2.03
N TYR A 380 4.48 -6.34 -1.42
CA TYR A 380 5.23 -5.14 -1.78
C TYR A 380 6.63 -5.54 -2.29
N ALA A 381 6.95 -5.21 -3.55
CA ALA A 381 8.27 -5.49 -4.14
C ALA A 381 9.39 -4.71 -3.46
N THR A 382 9.07 -3.56 -2.87
CA THR A 382 9.98 -2.76 -2.04
C THR A 382 10.55 -3.52 -0.85
N MET A 383 9.87 -4.56 -0.34
CA MET A 383 10.42 -5.43 0.71
C MET A 383 11.69 -6.15 0.27
N LEU A 384 11.79 -6.54 -1.02
CA LEU A 384 13.02 -7.11 -1.58
C LEU A 384 14.12 -6.06 -1.59
N VAL A 385 13.81 -4.84 -2.07
CA VAL A 385 14.78 -3.74 -2.12
C VAL A 385 15.31 -3.40 -0.74
N LYS A 386 14.43 -3.30 0.26
CA LYS A 386 14.81 -3.06 1.67
C LYS A 386 15.70 -4.15 2.24
N ARG A 387 15.46 -5.41 1.86
CA ARG A 387 16.29 -6.53 2.28
C ARG A 387 17.70 -6.50 1.67
N LEU A 388 17.83 -6.00 0.43
CA LEU A 388 19.11 -5.78 -0.24
C LEU A 388 19.86 -4.55 0.30
N GLN A 389 19.13 -3.48 0.65
CA GLN A 389 19.68 -2.31 1.35
C GLN A 389 20.30 -2.71 2.69
N ALA A 390 19.54 -3.45 3.50
CA ALA A 390 20.00 -3.93 4.80
C ALA A 390 21.30 -4.75 4.69
N ALA A 391 21.45 -5.55 3.61
CA ALA A 391 22.66 -6.34 3.39
C ALA A 391 23.91 -5.49 3.07
N THR A 392 23.73 -4.35 2.41
CA THR A 392 24.84 -3.47 1.98
C THR A 392 25.11 -2.32 2.94
N GLY A 393 24.33 -2.20 4.03
CA GLY A 393 24.42 -1.09 4.99
C GLY A 393 24.03 0.28 4.40
N GLY A 394 23.48 0.31 3.18
CA GLY A 394 23.14 1.53 2.46
C GLY A 394 21.69 1.96 2.65
N GLN A 395 21.43 3.27 2.66
CA GLN A 395 20.08 3.81 2.44
C GLN A 395 19.81 3.90 0.92
N THR A 396 18.59 3.58 0.47
CA THR A 396 18.16 3.94 -0.89
C THR A 396 17.52 5.30 -0.87
N THR A 397 17.94 6.15 -1.81
CA THR A 397 17.13 7.28 -2.26
C THR A 397 16.22 6.76 -3.39
N GLU A 398 14.91 6.73 -3.16
CA GLU A 398 13.96 6.68 -4.28
C GLU A 398 14.12 7.99 -5.05
N THR A 399 14.50 7.93 -6.34
CA THR A 399 14.81 9.13 -7.13
C THR A 399 13.64 9.65 -7.97
N VAL A 400 12.42 9.24 -7.67
CA VAL A 400 11.22 9.84 -8.26
C VAL A 400 10.22 10.09 -7.15
N GLU A 401 9.83 11.35 -7.04
CA GLU A 401 8.91 11.95 -6.08
C GLU A 401 7.67 11.06 -5.86
N GLU A 402 7.54 10.49 -4.66
CA GLU A 402 6.26 9.94 -4.20
C GLU A 402 5.28 11.09 -4.03
N THR A 403 4.60 11.46 -5.12
CA THR A 403 3.36 12.23 -5.01
C THR A 403 2.31 11.32 -4.39
N ALA A 404 2.04 11.53 -3.11
CA ALA A 404 0.82 11.07 -2.46
C ALA A 404 -0.38 11.82 -3.07
N ASP A 405 -0.70 11.54 -4.33
CA ASP A 405 -1.92 12.03 -4.97
C ASP A 405 -3.06 11.07 -4.65
N THR A 406 -3.62 11.26 -3.45
CA THR A 406 -4.99 10.84 -3.16
C THR A 406 -5.95 11.97 -3.51
N ALA A 407 -6.57 11.77 -4.66
CA ALA A 407 -7.90 12.24 -5.05
C ALA A 407 -8.06 13.71 -5.49
N SER A 408 -8.14 13.82 -6.81
CA SER A 408 -8.88 14.78 -7.62
C SER A 408 -9.88 13.95 -8.45
N GLU A 409 -11.20 14.12 -8.41
CA GLU A 409 -12.12 14.99 -7.66
C GLU A 409 -13.13 14.12 -6.90
#